data_AF-A0A9P6DN68-F1
#
_entry.id   AF-A0A9P6DN68-F1
#
_cell.length_a   1.000
_cell.length_b   1.000
_cell.length_c   1.000
_cell.angle_alpha   90.00
_cell.angle_beta   90.00
_cell.angle_gamma   90.00
#
_symmetry.space_group_name_H-M   'P 1'
#
loop_
_entity.id
_entity.type
_entity.pdbx_description
1 polymer ?
#
loop_
_entity_poly.entity_id
_entity_poly.type
_entity_poly.pdbx_seq_one_letter_code
_entity_poly.pdbx_strand_id
1 'polypeptide(L)'
;MISIIVPVGVFIAHLLTLPTVQAQASNVTCLPSFDWSDNSLGQNPCLQAAWLQAECHDGDWRVNTIPPAFHYIGPQNNSTENACICTTVVYNLMSTCGACQNRTWISWTSWSFYCVDYRNITEGTWVNVSSPAVCV
;
A
#
# COMPACT_ATOMS: atom_id res chain seq x y z
N MET A 1 -37.48 -15.77 25.30
CA MET A 1 -36.36 -16.71 25.43
C MET A 1 -36.35 -17.56 24.17
N ILE A 2 -35.39 -17.33 23.26
CA ILE A 2 -35.18 -18.13 22.06
C ILE A 2 -33.80 -18.75 22.21
N SER A 3 -33.73 -20.06 22.45
CA SER A 3 -32.48 -20.81 22.52
C SER A 3 -32.00 -21.10 21.11
N ILE A 4 -30.89 -20.48 20.71
CA ILE A 4 -30.19 -20.84 19.46
C ILE A 4 -29.22 -21.98 19.82
N ILE A 5 -29.65 -23.22 19.57
CA ILE A 5 -28.76 -24.38 19.61
C ILE A 5 -28.08 -24.45 18.24
N VAL A 6 -26.96 -23.77 18.07
CA VAL A 6 -26.12 -23.97 16.88
C VAL A 6 -25.37 -25.28 17.07
N PRO A 7 -25.54 -26.28 16.18
CA PRO A 7 -24.84 -27.55 16.30
C PRO A 7 -23.33 -27.32 16.16
N VAL A 8 -22.56 -27.89 17.10
CA VAL A 8 -21.08 -27.79 17.21
C VAL A 8 -20.37 -28.09 15.89
N GLY A 9 -20.96 -28.92 15.02
CA GLY A 9 -20.42 -29.25 13.70
C GLY A 9 -20.43 -28.10 12.67
N VAL A 10 -21.33 -27.11 12.80
CA VAL A 10 -21.42 -25.97 11.88
C VAL A 10 -20.36 -24.89 12.20
N PHE A 11 -19.99 -24.75 13.47
CA PHE A 11 -18.90 -23.85 13.88
C PHE A 11 -17.55 -24.29 13.30
N ILE A 12 -17.24 -25.60 13.30
CA ILE A 12 -15.95 -26.11 12.80
C ILE A 12 -15.82 -25.91 11.28
N ALA A 13 -16.92 -26.01 10.53
CA ALA A 13 -16.93 -25.80 9.08
C ALA A 13 -16.71 -24.32 8.67
N HIS A 14 -17.06 -23.35 9.52
CA HIS A 14 -16.82 -21.92 9.26
C HIS A 14 -15.41 -21.44 9.65
N LEU A 15 -14.70 -22.17 10.51
CA LEU A 15 -13.31 -21.86 10.88
C LEU A 15 -12.29 -22.21 9.79
N LEU A 16 -12.69 -22.97 8.75
CA LEU A 16 -11.81 -23.41 7.66
C LEU A 16 -11.85 -22.52 6.41
N THR A 17 -12.65 -21.45 6.42
CA THR A 17 -12.71 -20.45 5.33
C THR A 17 -12.32 -19.08 5.83
N LEU A 18 -11.32 -19.00 6.72
CA LEU A 18 -10.70 -17.72 7.06
C LEU A 18 -10.02 -17.20 5.78
N PRO A 19 -10.44 -16.03 5.23
CA PRO A 19 -9.67 -15.39 4.19
C PRO A 19 -8.27 -15.16 4.76
N THR A 20 -7.25 -15.59 4.01
CA THR A 20 -5.88 -15.19 4.32
C THR A 20 -5.83 -13.67 4.27
N VAL A 21 -5.66 -13.02 5.43
CA VAL A 21 -5.38 -11.58 5.46
C VAL A 21 -3.98 -11.41 4.89
N GLN A 22 -3.91 -11.03 3.63
CA GLN A 22 -2.65 -10.61 3.03
C GLN A 22 -2.32 -9.23 3.62
N ALA A 23 -1.20 -9.15 4.33
CA ALA A 23 -0.91 -8.00 5.18
C ALA A 23 0.03 -7.04 4.47
N GLN A 24 -0.49 -5.88 4.07
CA GLN A 24 0.32 -4.73 3.72
C GLN A 24 1.00 -4.21 4.97
N ALA A 25 2.31 -3.99 4.89
CA ALA A 25 3.10 -3.71 6.07
C ALA A 25 4.13 -2.61 5.85
N SER A 26 4.34 -1.85 6.92
CA SER A 26 5.49 -0.95 7.05
C SER A 26 6.02 -1.04 8.46
N ASN A 27 7.35 -1.06 8.61
CA ASN A 27 8.02 -0.93 9.91
C ASN A 27 8.52 0.50 10.14
N VAL A 28 8.09 1.46 9.30
CA VAL A 28 8.50 2.85 9.40
C VAL A 28 7.75 3.54 10.53
N THR A 29 8.50 4.26 11.37
CA THR A 29 7.95 5.26 12.29
C THR A 29 8.38 6.63 11.78
N CYS A 30 7.40 7.50 11.55
CA CYS A 30 7.65 8.85 11.07
C CYS A 30 8.04 9.80 12.22
N LEU A 31 8.76 10.87 11.88
CA LEU A 31 8.97 12.00 12.79
C LEU A 31 7.63 12.67 13.14
N PRO A 32 7.44 13.18 14.38
CA PRO A 32 6.20 13.84 14.79
C PRO A 32 5.78 15.05 13.92
N SER A 33 6.74 15.67 13.23
CA SER A 33 6.45 16.77 12.29
C SER A 33 5.70 16.32 11.02
N PHE A 34 5.45 15.02 10.86
CA PHE A 34 4.75 14.41 9.72
C PHE A 34 3.37 13.87 10.05
N ASP A 35 2.84 14.11 11.26
CA ASP A 35 1.48 13.68 11.66
C ASP A 35 0.38 14.19 10.70
N TRP A 36 0.63 15.31 10.01
CA TRP A 36 -0.26 15.84 8.97
C TRP A 36 -0.43 14.92 7.75
N SER A 37 0.49 13.98 7.55
CA SER A 37 0.50 13.04 6.43
C SER A 37 -0.19 11.72 6.75
N ASP A 38 -0.63 11.53 7.99
CA ASP A 38 -1.41 10.37 8.39
C ASP A 38 -2.85 10.48 7.88
N ASN A 39 -3.43 9.36 7.47
CA ASN A 39 -4.84 9.32 7.08
C ASN A 39 -5.77 9.17 8.32
N SER A 40 -7.08 9.15 8.10
CA SER A 40 -8.08 9.00 9.17
C SER A 40 -8.01 7.66 9.93
N LEU A 41 -7.28 6.69 9.42
CA LEU A 41 -7.02 5.40 10.06
C LEU A 41 -5.73 5.41 10.90
N GLY A 42 -5.04 6.56 11.01
CA GLY A 42 -3.76 6.69 11.70
C GLY A 42 -2.62 5.98 10.98
N GLN A 43 -2.74 5.74 9.68
CA GLN A 43 -1.70 5.10 8.88
C GLN A 43 -0.76 6.16 8.35
N ASN A 44 0.53 5.99 8.58
CA ASN A 44 1.57 6.87 8.05
C ASN A 44 1.73 6.71 6.52
N PRO A 45 2.37 7.66 5.82
CA PRO A 45 2.49 7.65 4.37
C PRO A 45 3.17 6.39 3.81
N CYS A 46 4.06 5.74 4.56
CA CYS A 46 4.71 4.49 4.16
C CYS A 46 3.72 3.32 4.14
N LEU A 47 2.89 3.22 5.18
CA LEU A 47 1.86 2.20 5.25
C LEU A 47 0.79 2.45 4.17
N GLN A 48 0.35 3.70 3.99
CA GLN A 48 -0.57 4.06 2.91
C GLN A 48 -0.03 3.67 1.53
N ALA A 49 1.25 3.92 1.24
CA ALA A 49 1.89 3.48 0.00
C ALA A 49 1.91 1.95 -0.15
N ALA A 50 2.08 1.20 0.95
CA ALA A 50 2.02 -0.25 0.92
C ALA A 50 0.61 -0.74 0.56
N TRP A 51 -0.44 -0.13 1.12
CA TRP A 51 -1.82 -0.44 0.76
C TRP A 51 -2.10 -0.23 -0.72
N LEU A 52 -1.75 0.93 -1.28
CA LEU A 52 -2.02 1.21 -2.70
C LEU A 52 -1.26 0.28 -3.66
N GLN A 53 -0.01 -0.07 -3.34
CA GLN A 53 0.79 -0.94 -4.19
C GLN A 53 0.34 -2.41 -4.11
N ALA A 54 -0.19 -2.83 -2.96
CA ALA A 54 -0.69 -4.18 -2.75
C ALA A 54 -1.93 -4.51 -3.58
N GLU A 55 -2.81 -3.54 -3.86
CA GLU A 55 -4.00 -3.74 -4.71
C GLU A 55 -3.65 -4.33 -6.09
N CYS A 56 -2.39 -4.16 -6.53
CA CYS A 56 -1.90 -4.57 -7.85
C CYS A 56 -0.75 -5.58 -7.75
N HIS A 57 -0.52 -6.12 -6.55
CA HIS A 57 0.50 -7.11 -6.26
C HIS A 57 -0.10 -8.21 -5.35
N ASP A 58 -1.17 -8.82 -5.85
CA ASP A 58 -1.94 -9.91 -5.22
C ASP A 58 -2.43 -9.64 -3.79
N GLY A 59 -2.31 -8.41 -3.27
CA GLY A 59 -2.62 -8.01 -1.89
C GLY A 59 -1.41 -7.91 -0.94
N ASP A 60 -0.16 -8.12 -1.40
CA ASP A 60 1.04 -8.08 -0.54
C ASP A 60 1.99 -6.99 -1.03
N TRP A 61 2.29 -6.04 -0.16
CA TRP A 61 3.35 -5.09 -0.41
C TRP A 61 3.94 -4.59 0.90
N ARG A 62 5.26 -4.38 0.91
CA ARG A 62 6.00 -3.94 2.10
C ARG A 62 6.86 -2.73 1.81
N VAL A 63 6.60 -1.64 2.54
CA VAL A 63 7.45 -0.45 2.52
C VAL A 63 8.28 -0.42 3.79
N ASN A 64 9.55 -0.79 3.67
CA ASN A 64 10.46 -0.91 4.82
C ASN A 64 11.27 0.37 5.04
N THR A 65 11.69 0.58 6.28
CA THR A 65 12.65 1.62 6.66
C THR A 65 13.93 1.53 5.83
N ILE A 66 14.42 2.68 5.38
CA ILE A 66 15.67 2.76 4.62
C ILE A 66 16.80 3.39 5.46
N PRO A 67 18.08 2.99 5.24
CA PRO A 67 19.21 3.58 5.96
C PRO A 67 19.38 5.08 5.66
N PRO A 68 20.10 5.83 6.51
CA PRO A 68 20.46 7.22 6.21
C PRO A 68 21.16 7.34 4.85
N ALA A 69 20.95 8.48 4.17
CA ALA A 69 21.44 8.77 2.81
C ALA A 69 20.82 7.93 1.66
N PHE A 70 19.91 7.01 1.94
CA PHE A 70 19.10 6.33 0.92
C PHE A 70 17.77 7.05 0.69
N HIS A 71 17.16 6.77 -0.46
CA HIS A 71 15.84 7.23 -0.86
C HIS A 71 15.09 6.10 -1.58
N TYR A 72 13.77 6.17 -1.62
CA TYR A 72 12.96 5.28 -2.47
C TYR A 72 13.10 5.68 -3.94
N ILE A 73 13.08 4.68 -4.82
CA ILE A 73 13.17 4.83 -6.27
C ILE A 73 11.97 4.13 -6.93
N GLY A 74 11.70 4.51 -8.18
CA GLY A 74 10.69 3.86 -9.01
C GLY A 74 11.01 2.39 -9.31
N PRO A 75 10.08 1.65 -9.93
CA PRO A 75 10.19 0.20 -10.13
C PRO A 75 11.42 -0.16 -10.97
N GLN A 76 12.35 -0.92 -10.40
CA GLN A 76 13.62 -1.23 -11.07
C GLN A 76 13.51 -2.34 -12.13
N ASN A 77 12.36 -3.02 -12.19
CA ASN A 77 12.12 -4.11 -13.13
C ASN A 77 10.66 -4.13 -13.58
N ASN A 78 10.43 -4.70 -14.76
CA ASN A 78 9.10 -4.80 -15.36
C ASN A 78 8.12 -5.64 -14.52
N SER A 79 8.61 -6.49 -13.61
CA SER A 79 7.76 -7.29 -12.72
C SER A 79 7.14 -6.48 -11.58
N THR A 80 7.72 -5.33 -11.22
CA THR A 80 7.16 -4.41 -10.22
C THR A 80 6.54 -3.19 -10.89
N GLU A 81 6.89 -2.90 -12.13
CA GLU A 81 6.25 -1.85 -12.91
C GLU A 81 4.79 -2.19 -13.23
N ASN A 82 3.88 -1.40 -12.68
CA ASN A 82 2.46 -1.46 -13.02
C ASN A 82 1.81 -0.10 -12.83
N ALA A 83 0.55 0.03 -13.28
CA ALA A 83 -0.24 1.23 -13.17
C ALA A 83 -0.37 1.76 -11.73
N CYS A 84 -0.15 0.94 -10.70
CA CYS A 84 -0.34 1.32 -9.31
C CYS A 84 0.93 1.93 -8.71
N ILE A 85 2.13 1.43 -9.09
CA ILE A 85 3.41 2.04 -8.70
C ILE A 85 3.68 3.33 -9.48
N CYS A 86 3.28 3.37 -10.74
CA CYS A 86 3.57 4.47 -11.67
C CYS A 86 2.58 5.64 -11.60
N THR A 87 1.91 5.83 -10.46
CA THR A 87 1.06 6.99 -10.21
C THR A 87 1.78 8.09 -9.46
N THR A 88 1.35 9.33 -9.66
CA THR A 88 1.79 10.48 -8.85
C THR A 88 1.39 10.32 -7.38
N VAL A 89 0.29 9.62 -7.09
CA VAL A 89 -0.19 9.36 -5.73
C VAL A 89 0.79 8.46 -4.97
N VAL A 90 1.18 7.32 -5.55
CA VAL A 90 2.18 6.43 -4.91
C VAL A 90 3.53 7.13 -4.81
N TYR A 91 3.97 7.86 -5.84
CA TYR A 91 5.19 8.67 -5.73
C TYR A 91 5.14 9.68 -4.58
N ASN A 92 4.03 10.41 -4.41
CA ASN A 92 3.89 11.38 -3.33
C ASN A 92 3.97 10.70 -1.96
N LEU A 93 3.27 9.57 -1.78
CA LEU A 93 3.33 8.83 -0.52
C LEU A 93 4.72 8.24 -0.25
N MET A 94 5.40 7.71 -1.27
CA MET A 94 6.77 7.17 -1.13
C MET A 94 7.80 8.28 -0.86
N SER A 95 7.64 9.45 -1.48
CA SER A 95 8.49 10.62 -1.25
C SER A 95 8.29 11.18 0.16
N THR A 96 7.02 11.33 0.58
CA THR A 96 6.69 11.74 1.96
C THR A 96 7.14 10.68 2.96
N CYS A 97 7.04 9.39 2.64
CA CYS A 97 7.56 8.30 3.46
C CYS A 97 9.08 8.42 3.68
N GLY A 98 9.85 8.75 2.63
CA GLY A 98 11.27 9.06 2.78
C GLY A 98 11.49 10.28 3.68
N ALA A 99 10.79 11.37 3.39
CA ALA A 99 10.90 12.61 4.17
C ALA A 99 10.55 12.41 5.65
N CYS A 100 9.51 11.63 5.96
CA CYS A 100 9.06 11.37 7.33
C CYS A 100 10.09 10.58 8.15
N GLN A 101 10.92 9.79 7.49
CA GLN A 101 12.03 9.06 8.11
C GLN A 101 13.29 9.93 8.29
N ASN A 102 13.26 11.21 7.89
CA ASN A 102 14.43 12.05 7.70
C ASN A 102 15.38 11.48 6.62
N ARG A 103 14.83 11.19 5.44
CA ARG A 103 15.55 10.75 4.24
C ARG A 103 15.29 11.71 3.08
N THR A 104 16.14 11.61 2.07
CA THR A 104 15.93 12.34 0.82
C THR A 104 14.89 11.62 -0.05
N TRP A 105 14.39 12.33 -1.05
CA TRP A 105 13.49 11.79 -2.07
C TRP A 105 13.95 12.27 -3.44
N ILE A 106 13.60 11.52 -4.48
CA ILE A 106 13.88 11.89 -5.86
C ILE A 106 12.74 12.71 -6.44
N SER A 107 13.01 13.41 -7.55
CA SER A 107 11.96 14.10 -8.28
C SER A 107 11.01 13.12 -8.97
N TRP A 108 9.78 13.56 -9.26
CA TRP A 108 8.83 12.79 -10.06
C TRP A 108 9.45 12.39 -11.41
N THR A 109 10.15 13.29 -12.09
CA THR A 109 10.82 13.00 -13.36
C THR A 109 11.80 11.83 -13.25
N SER A 110 12.53 11.74 -12.14
CA SER A 110 13.45 10.63 -11.87
C SER A 110 12.71 9.34 -11.50
N TRP A 111 11.58 9.44 -10.80
CA TRP A 111 10.73 8.29 -10.47
C TRP A 111 10.07 7.70 -11.71
N SER A 112 9.39 8.55 -12.49
CA SER A 112 8.65 8.18 -13.69
C SER A 112 9.57 7.71 -14.83
N PHE A 113 10.86 8.00 -14.77
CA PHE A 113 11.84 7.42 -15.70
C PHE A 113 11.84 5.89 -15.69
N TYR A 114 11.53 5.29 -14.52
CA TYR A 114 11.43 3.85 -14.35
C TYR A 114 10.06 3.26 -14.74
N CYS A 115 9.13 4.10 -15.18
CA CYS A 115 7.82 3.71 -15.69
C CYS A 115 7.85 3.77 -17.22
N VAL A 116 8.35 2.70 -17.85
CA VAL A 116 8.57 2.64 -19.29
C VAL A 116 7.27 2.54 -20.09
N ASP A 117 6.20 1.96 -19.53
CA ASP A 117 4.87 2.04 -20.13
C ASP A 117 4.17 3.34 -19.72
N TYR A 118 4.06 4.27 -20.66
CA TYR A 118 3.37 5.55 -20.46
C TYR A 118 1.90 5.39 -20.05
N ARG A 119 1.26 4.25 -20.33
CA ARG A 119 -0.11 3.97 -19.89
C ARG A 119 -0.17 3.85 -18.38
N ASN A 120 0.85 3.28 -17.74
CA ASN A 120 0.95 3.16 -16.29
C ASN A 120 1.09 4.53 -15.60
N ILE A 121 1.49 5.57 -16.34
CA ILE A 121 1.60 6.96 -15.86
C ILE A 121 0.30 7.75 -16.07
N THR A 122 -0.44 7.43 -17.14
CA THR A 122 -1.62 8.19 -17.59
C THR A 122 -2.95 7.53 -17.20
N GLU A 123 -2.95 6.27 -16.77
CA GLU A 123 -4.10 5.59 -16.20
C GLU A 123 -4.36 6.04 -14.75
N GLY A 124 -4.90 7.26 -14.63
CA GLY A 124 -5.92 7.54 -13.62
C GLY A 124 -7.28 7.04 -14.11
N THR A 125 -7.35 5.86 -14.74
CA THR A 125 -8.61 5.28 -15.19
C THR A 125 -9.35 4.80 -13.97
N TRP A 126 -10.53 5.40 -13.72
CA TRP A 126 -11.53 4.85 -12.81
C TRP A 126 -12.09 3.56 -13.43
N VAL A 127 -11.25 2.52 -13.54
CA VAL A 127 -11.81 1.17 -13.64
C VAL A 127 -12.53 0.96 -12.32
N ASN A 128 -13.76 0.46 -12.37
CA ASN A 128 -14.44 0.00 -11.17
C ASN A 128 -13.66 -1.22 -10.64
N VAL A 129 -12.48 -0.98 -10.04
CA VAL A 129 -11.85 -1.92 -9.14
C VAL A 129 -12.77 -1.94 -7.93
N SER A 130 -13.68 -2.91 -7.93
CA SER A 130 -14.30 -3.36 -6.71
C SER A 130 -13.17 -3.90 -5.83
N SER A 131 -12.52 -3.01 -5.07
CA SER A 131 -11.68 -3.46 -3.97
C SER A 131 -12.58 -4.31 -3.08
N PRO A 132 -12.19 -5.55 -2.74
CA PRO A 132 -12.91 -6.33 -1.74
C PRO A 132 -12.83 -5.70 -0.34
N ALA A 133 -12.04 -4.62 -0.17
CA ALA A 133 -12.05 -3.82 1.03
C ALA A 133 -13.35 -3.01 1.11
N VAL A 134 -14.38 -3.63 1.66
CA VAL A 134 -15.41 -2.88 2.37
C VAL A 134 -14.67 -2.00 3.38
N CYS A 135 -14.74 -0.68 3.19
CA CYS A 135 -14.44 0.28 4.23
C CYS A 135 -15.50 0.09 5.33
N VAL A 136 -15.27 -0.87 6.23
CA VAL A 136 -16.01 -1.03 7.49
C VAL A 136 -15.34 -0.22 8.59
#